data_AF-A0A9W8G7Z0-F1
#
_entry.id   AF-A0A9W8G7Z0-F1
#
_cell.length_a   1.000
_cell.length_b   1.000
_cell.length_c   1.000
_cell.angle_alpha   90.00
_cell.angle_beta   90.00
_cell.angle_gamma   90.00
#
_symmetry.space_group_name_H-M   'P 1'
#
loop_
_entity.id
_entity.type
_entity.pdbx_description
1 polymer ?
#
loop_
_entity_poly.entity_id
_entity_poly.type
_entity_poly.pdbx_seq_one_letter_code
_entity_poly.pdbx_strand_id
1 'polypeptide(L)'
;MKNSELSPTLTQYSPSSPDHRKPASLGPSGIDSSRSTSFLSKRRNRCVLLLSIVAIVVAAQTITTLLNCAPPGPEHTNGLLSLFTKPGPRLCADLPVSPDHWLLTNANAQAFVDIPHLAPLHPGDTVCVRVILPARKPNVTMIYAPFPNAPWDSVLLDMVGSTGVSVPVDLSPVARIESTIKDSVHIYEADVVLRDVGKYRPQGFIEFRDAQWNPEGRLLPATYKPEPLLISDVLEVEVVDSAESPFSLARYMDLPLCAESSPEGRWVSIGDLPFDASTMPSDNHNKVWLPYNCRLQYITYKEFAQCLVQKYPSVHLFGDSNIRRAMKKITTLGKWCSTQDERNTTGCVCEDYREPFDRFDVGKREVLVNIDPINGGMEASNNATRKSVIRMRKWEGLIEGSNEPWWKAFEPSGRPDPQIAVISLTNWDAAFSTRAFFAQELSRLLNLVDTTYSNATEIIVRTGQYYCCRSDDSSWKRRYSRLRNKLFDKYIIEAFKERFGGARKLSIWDVASLMEHQPFAARNESVVCNSNHVRSEIVDIENQLLFNYMCN
;
A
#
# COMPACT_ATOMS: atom_id res chain seq x y z
N MET A 1 32.89 19.67 -44.20
CA MET A 1 33.49 20.60 -43.20
C MET A 1 33.50 19.91 -41.85
N LYS A 2 34.52 20.17 -41.05
CA LYS A 2 35.14 19.28 -40.06
C LYS A 2 34.25 18.88 -38.87
N ASN A 3 34.43 17.62 -38.45
CA ASN A 3 34.11 17.07 -37.14
C ASN A 3 34.90 17.78 -36.03
N SER A 4 34.26 18.00 -34.88
CA SER A 4 34.96 18.21 -33.61
C SER A 4 34.23 17.47 -32.50
N GLU A 5 34.85 16.38 -32.07
CA GLU A 5 34.59 15.64 -30.84
C GLU A 5 34.91 16.53 -29.64
N LEU A 6 34.05 16.53 -28.63
CA LEU A 6 34.33 17.07 -27.31
C LEU A 6 34.08 15.97 -26.28
N SER A 7 35.18 15.40 -25.78
CA SER A 7 35.22 14.61 -24.55
C SER A 7 35.04 15.54 -23.34
N PRO A 8 34.29 15.13 -22.30
CA PRO A 8 34.33 15.82 -21.02
C PRO A 8 35.41 15.23 -20.11
N THR A 9 36.25 16.13 -19.61
CA THR A 9 37.29 15.92 -18.60
C THR A 9 36.65 15.60 -17.25
N LEU A 10 37.00 14.44 -16.68
CA LEU A 10 36.70 14.06 -15.29
C LEU A 10 37.55 14.89 -14.32
N THR A 11 36.92 15.82 -13.60
CA THR A 11 37.52 16.46 -12.43
C THR A 11 37.43 15.53 -11.22
N GLN A 12 38.59 15.06 -10.75
CA GLN A 12 38.74 14.30 -9.52
C GLN A 12 38.39 15.18 -8.30
N TYR A 13 37.32 14.81 -7.59
CA TYR A 13 37.03 15.34 -6.25
C TYR A 13 37.70 14.44 -5.20
N SER A 14 38.64 15.00 -4.44
CA SER A 14 39.17 14.39 -3.22
C SER A 14 38.14 14.50 -2.08
N PRO A 15 37.79 13.39 -1.39
CA PRO A 15 36.98 13.47 -0.19
C PRO A 15 37.86 13.85 1.01
N SER A 16 37.59 15.02 1.59
CA SER A 16 38.07 15.41 2.91
C SER A 16 37.42 14.53 3.98
N SER A 17 38.27 13.92 4.80
CA SER A 17 37.96 13.05 5.94
C SER A 17 36.96 13.67 6.92
N PRO A 18 35.97 12.91 7.44
CA PRO A 18 35.16 13.35 8.58
C PRO A 18 35.86 13.03 9.91
N ASP A 19 35.91 14.05 10.76
CA ASP A 19 36.38 14.02 12.15
C ASP A 19 35.59 13.00 12.99
N HIS A 20 36.30 12.02 13.53
CA HIS A 20 35.79 11.10 14.54
C HIS A 20 35.74 11.78 15.92
N ARG A 21 34.56 12.25 16.35
CA ARG A 21 34.31 12.51 17.77
C ARG A 21 34.00 11.20 18.50
N LYS A 22 34.87 10.87 19.46
CA LYS A 22 34.74 9.76 20.42
C LYS A 22 33.48 9.92 21.29
N PRO A 23 32.75 8.84 21.61
CA PRO A 23 31.79 8.85 22.70
C PRO A 23 32.50 8.72 24.06
N ALA A 24 32.01 9.50 25.03
CA ALA A 24 32.48 9.50 26.40
C ALA A 24 32.15 8.18 27.12
N SER A 25 33.15 7.66 27.84
CA SER A 25 33.05 6.52 28.74
C SER A 25 32.26 6.89 30.01
N LEU A 26 31.12 6.23 30.24
CA LEU A 26 30.47 6.20 31.55
C LEU A 26 30.96 4.98 32.32
N GLY A 27 31.55 5.23 33.49
CA GLY A 27 31.99 4.21 34.44
C GLY A 27 30.83 3.56 35.22
N PRO A 28 31.10 2.46 35.93
CA PRO A 28 30.09 1.61 36.53
C PRO A 28 29.63 2.12 37.90
N SER A 29 28.33 2.35 38.07
CA SER A 29 27.70 2.53 39.38
C SER A 29 27.19 1.20 39.91
N GLY A 30 27.59 0.89 41.15
CA GLY A 30 27.39 -0.38 41.83
C GLY A 30 25.93 -0.83 41.97
N ILE A 31 25.76 -2.15 41.88
CA ILE A 31 24.54 -2.86 42.24
C ILE A 31 24.65 -3.15 43.73
N ASP A 32 23.82 -2.48 44.52
CA ASP A 32 23.59 -2.83 45.90
C ASP A 32 22.39 -3.78 46.02
N SER A 33 22.54 -4.70 46.95
CA SER A 33 21.73 -5.90 47.13
C SER A 33 20.60 -5.67 48.14
N SER A 34 19.61 -6.56 48.11
CA SER A 34 18.57 -6.80 49.12
C SER A 34 17.27 -5.96 49.03
N ARG A 35 16.17 -6.63 48.64
CA ARG A 35 15.11 -7.08 49.57
C ARG A 35 14.00 -7.80 48.82
N SER A 36 13.95 -9.10 49.07
CA SER A 36 12.81 -9.98 48.81
C SER A 36 11.73 -9.72 49.87
N THR A 37 10.53 -9.34 49.44
CA THR A 37 9.31 -9.53 50.25
C THR A 37 8.20 -10.07 49.36
N SER A 38 7.93 -11.36 49.58
CA SER A 38 6.79 -12.12 49.11
C SER A 38 5.47 -11.55 49.64
N PHE A 39 4.50 -11.30 48.76
CA PHE A 39 3.10 -11.12 49.13
C PHE A 39 2.26 -12.30 48.62
N LEU A 40 1.91 -13.18 49.57
CA LEU A 40 0.91 -14.23 49.45
C LEU A 40 -0.47 -13.62 49.68
N SER A 41 -1.34 -13.65 48.66
CA SER A 41 -2.77 -13.34 48.80
C SER A 41 -3.59 -14.60 48.54
N LYS A 42 -4.08 -15.17 49.65
CA LYS A 42 -5.10 -16.23 49.74
C LYS A 42 -6.47 -15.72 49.27
N ARG A 43 -7.12 -16.42 48.34
CA ARG A 43 -8.59 -16.65 48.29
C ARG A 43 -8.85 -18.01 47.64
N ARG A 44 -9.07 -19.07 48.43
CA ARG A 44 -10.36 -19.64 48.88
C ARG A 44 -11.31 -20.10 47.76
N ASN A 45 -11.26 -21.41 47.52
CA ASN A 45 -12.34 -22.39 47.39
C ASN A 45 -13.72 -21.92 46.90
N ARG A 46 -14.18 -22.55 45.80
CA ARG A 46 -15.46 -23.27 45.77
C ARG A 46 -15.45 -24.32 44.65
N CYS A 47 -15.39 -25.59 45.06
CA CYS A 47 -15.88 -26.72 44.29
C CYS A 47 -17.41 -26.63 44.21
N VAL A 48 -17.98 -26.80 43.03
CA VAL A 48 -19.31 -27.43 42.87
C VAL A 48 -19.19 -28.44 41.74
N LEU A 49 -19.28 -29.70 42.17
CA LEU A 49 -19.47 -30.89 41.37
C LEU A 49 -20.98 -31.00 41.09
N LEU A 50 -21.39 -31.21 39.85
CA LEU A 50 -22.71 -31.76 39.54
C LEU A 50 -22.61 -32.61 38.27
N LEU A 51 -22.43 -33.90 38.52
CA LEU A 51 -22.76 -35.00 37.62
C LEU A 51 -24.23 -35.36 37.86
N SER A 52 -25.02 -35.46 36.81
CA SER A 52 -26.12 -36.43 36.72
C SER A 52 -26.48 -36.70 35.27
N ILE A 53 -26.73 -37.98 35.04
CA ILE A 53 -26.84 -38.73 33.78
C ILE A 53 -28.34 -38.89 33.43
N VAL A 54 -28.66 -39.14 32.15
CA VAL A 54 -29.61 -40.15 31.62
C VAL A 54 -30.38 -39.66 30.37
N ALA A 55 -29.98 -40.23 29.23
CA ALA A 55 -30.73 -40.80 28.10
C ALA A 55 -32.01 -40.14 27.55
N ILE A 56 -32.01 -39.87 26.23
CA ILE A 56 -33.13 -40.19 25.32
C ILE A 56 -32.58 -40.92 24.08
N VAL A 57 -33.28 -42.00 23.75
CA VAL A 57 -33.03 -43.03 22.74
C VAL A 57 -33.82 -42.73 21.47
N VAL A 58 -33.15 -42.88 20.32
CA VAL A 58 -33.58 -43.42 19.01
C VAL A 58 -35.01 -43.13 18.50
N ALA A 59 -35.09 -42.47 17.34
CA ALA A 59 -36.06 -42.81 16.29
C ALA A 59 -35.56 -42.36 14.90
N ALA A 60 -34.90 -43.27 14.18
CA ALA A 60 -34.73 -43.16 12.72
C ALA A 60 -34.96 -44.55 12.12
N GLN A 61 -36.17 -44.77 11.60
CA GLN A 61 -36.53 -45.94 10.81
C GLN A 61 -37.06 -45.49 9.44
N THR A 62 -36.28 -45.83 8.42
CA THR A 62 -36.70 -46.53 7.20
C THR A 62 -38.12 -46.31 6.67
N ILE A 63 -38.21 -45.68 5.49
CA ILE A 63 -39.16 -46.11 4.45
C ILE A 63 -38.41 -46.16 3.11
N THR A 64 -38.16 -47.38 2.67
CA THR A 64 -37.83 -47.72 1.28
C THR A 64 -39.09 -48.26 0.62
N THR A 65 -39.16 -48.07 -0.70
CA THR A 65 -39.88 -48.84 -1.73
C THR A 65 -41.27 -48.41 -2.22
N LEU A 66 -41.27 -48.17 -3.54
CA LEU A 66 -42.28 -48.43 -4.57
C LEU A 66 -43.37 -47.37 -4.81
N LEU A 67 -43.29 -46.70 -5.97
CA LEU A 67 -44.15 -47.07 -7.09
C LEU A 67 -43.71 -46.40 -8.42
N ASN A 68 -43.59 -47.27 -9.43
CA ASN A 68 -43.52 -46.97 -10.85
C ASN A 68 -44.71 -46.14 -11.31
N CYS A 69 -44.47 -45.17 -12.20
CA CYS A 69 -45.35 -44.82 -13.33
C CYS A 69 -44.59 -43.89 -14.28
N ALA A 70 -44.11 -44.45 -15.39
CA ALA A 70 -43.58 -43.71 -16.53
C ALA A 70 -44.74 -43.23 -17.44
N PRO A 71 -44.73 -41.99 -17.92
CA PRO A 71 -45.53 -41.58 -19.08
C PRO A 71 -44.71 -41.70 -20.39
N PRO A 72 -45.38 -41.86 -21.54
CA PRO A 72 -44.74 -42.08 -22.82
C PRO A 72 -44.10 -40.79 -23.34
N GLY A 73 -42.94 -40.93 -23.97
CA GLY A 73 -42.22 -39.82 -24.59
C GLY A 73 -42.91 -39.29 -25.86
N PRO A 74 -42.64 -38.03 -26.21
CA PRO A 74 -42.69 -37.57 -27.59
C PRO A 74 -41.28 -37.35 -28.13
N GLU A 75 -41.03 -38.05 -29.24
CA GLU A 75 -40.37 -37.58 -30.46
C GLU A 75 -39.04 -36.80 -30.36
N HIS A 76 -38.01 -37.51 -30.80
CA HIS A 76 -36.78 -36.99 -31.36
C HIS A 76 -37.01 -35.88 -32.39
N THR A 77 -36.62 -34.65 -32.05
CA THR A 77 -36.04 -33.73 -33.02
C THR A 77 -34.60 -33.44 -32.60
N ASN A 78 -33.67 -34.19 -33.21
CA ASN A 78 -32.24 -33.90 -33.18
C ASN A 78 -31.98 -32.57 -33.94
N GLY A 79 -32.14 -31.46 -33.25
CA GLY A 79 -31.64 -30.15 -33.65
C GLY A 79 -30.38 -29.84 -32.85
N LEU A 80 -29.23 -30.31 -33.35
CA LEU A 80 -27.90 -30.09 -32.75
C LEU A 80 -27.45 -28.64 -33.02
N LEU A 81 -28.20 -27.67 -32.49
CA LEU A 81 -27.72 -26.30 -32.27
C LEU A 81 -26.86 -26.36 -31.01
N SER A 82 -25.59 -26.72 -31.20
CA SER A 82 -24.55 -26.33 -30.27
C SER A 82 -24.56 -24.80 -30.25
N LEU A 83 -25.30 -24.24 -29.29
CA LEU A 83 -25.10 -22.88 -28.84
C LEU A 83 -23.66 -22.84 -28.35
N PHE A 84 -22.75 -22.41 -29.22
CA PHE A 84 -21.41 -21.99 -28.86
C PHE A 84 -21.60 -20.80 -27.93
N THR A 85 -21.85 -21.08 -26.65
CA THR A 85 -21.73 -20.09 -25.60
C THR A 85 -20.30 -19.61 -25.68
N LYS A 86 -20.12 -18.34 -26.07
CA LYS A 86 -18.80 -17.72 -26.07
C LYS A 86 -18.18 -18.03 -24.70
N PRO A 87 -17.01 -18.67 -24.63
CA PRO A 87 -16.39 -18.98 -23.36
C PRO A 87 -16.20 -17.64 -22.64
N GLY A 88 -16.93 -17.46 -21.53
CA GLY A 88 -16.81 -16.27 -20.70
C GLY A 88 -15.42 -16.17 -20.08
N PRO A 89 -15.11 -15.04 -19.42
CA PRO A 89 -13.89 -14.89 -18.64
C PRO A 89 -13.76 -16.05 -17.65
N ARG A 90 -12.57 -16.65 -17.56
CA ARG A 90 -12.27 -17.78 -16.68
C ARG A 90 -11.30 -17.32 -15.60
N LEU A 91 -11.66 -17.60 -14.35
CA LEU A 91 -10.81 -17.32 -13.20
C LEU A 91 -9.64 -18.31 -13.16
N CYS A 92 -8.54 -17.94 -12.50
CA CYS A 92 -7.40 -18.84 -12.32
C CYS A 92 -7.80 -20.16 -11.63
N ALA A 93 -8.73 -20.11 -10.68
CA ALA A 93 -9.24 -21.29 -9.98
C ALA A 93 -9.92 -22.32 -10.91
N ASP A 94 -10.46 -21.88 -12.05
CA ASP A 94 -11.15 -22.75 -13.03
C ASP A 94 -10.19 -23.34 -14.07
N LEU A 95 -8.95 -22.87 -14.09
CA LEU A 95 -7.93 -23.26 -15.05
C LEU A 95 -6.91 -24.11 -14.29
N PRO A 96 -6.81 -25.42 -14.47
CA PRO A 96 -5.78 -26.19 -13.78
C PRO A 96 -4.38 -25.73 -14.20
N VAL A 97 -3.44 -25.70 -13.26
CA VAL A 97 -2.03 -25.49 -13.56
C VAL A 97 -1.48 -26.75 -14.23
N SER A 98 -0.77 -26.59 -15.36
CA SER A 98 -0.16 -27.72 -16.06
C SER A 98 0.76 -28.51 -15.12
N PRO A 99 0.65 -29.86 -15.04
CA PRO A 99 1.55 -30.69 -14.26
C PRO A 99 3.03 -30.44 -14.59
N ASP A 100 3.34 -30.16 -15.86
CA ASP A 100 4.70 -29.91 -16.33
C ASP A 100 5.33 -28.69 -15.67
N HIS A 101 4.54 -27.67 -15.29
CA HIS A 101 5.05 -26.49 -14.58
C HIS A 101 5.65 -26.87 -13.22
N TRP A 102 5.06 -27.84 -12.52
CA TRP A 102 5.55 -28.30 -11.22
C TRP A 102 6.79 -29.20 -11.33
N LEU A 103 7.08 -29.73 -12.52
CA LEU A 103 8.24 -30.59 -12.77
C LEU A 103 9.50 -29.81 -13.18
N LEU A 104 9.44 -28.48 -13.24
CA LEU A 104 10.55 -27.58 -13.60
C LEU A 104 11.61 -27.49 -12.49
N THR A 105 12.34 -28.59 -12.32
CA THR A 105 13.42 -28.76 -11.33
C THR A 105 14.79 -28.30 -11.83
N ASN A 106 14.89 -27.90 -13.10
CA ASN A 106 16.13 -27.38 -13.65
C ASN A 106 16.43 -26.00 -13.02
N ALA A 107 17.43 -25.96 -12.14
CA ALA A 107 17.84 -24.74 -11.43
C ALA A 107 18.31 -23.59 -12.35
N ASN A 108 18.59 -23.87 -13.62
CA ASN A 108 18.97 -22.88 -14.63
C ASN A 108 17.80 -22.44 -15.52
N ALA A 109 16.59 -23.00 -15.33
CA ALA A 109 15.42 -22.54 -16.07
C ALA A 109 15.07 -21.11 -15.66
N GLN A 110 14.78 -20.26 -16.66
CA GLN A 110 14.34 -18.90 -16.41
C GLN A 110 12.89 -18.91 -15.93
N ALA A 111 12.56 -18.04 -14.97
CA ALA A 111 11.18 -17.81 -14.59
C ALA A 111 10.41 -17.14 -15.73
N PHE A 112 9.14 -17.45 -15.90
CA PHE A 112 8.35 -16.97 -17.03
C PHE A 112 6.91 -16.67 -16.64
N VAL A 113 6.24 -15.87 -17.48
CA VAL A 113 4.82 -15.55 -17.38
C VAL A 113 4.02 -16.49 -18.27
N ASP A 114 2.88 -16.96 -17.79
CA ASP A 114 1.90 -17.75 -18.53
C ASP A 114 0.51 -17.10 -18.40
N ILE A 115 -0.21 -17.01 -19.51
CA ILE A 115 -1.60 -16.55 -19.55
C ILE A 115 -2.38 -17.67 -20.25
N PRO A 116 -3.07 -18.55 -19.50
CA PRO A 116 -3.64 -19.79 -20.05
C PRO A 116 -4.73 -19.56 -21.10
N HIS A 117 -5.27 -18.34 -21.18
CA HIS A 117 -6.34 -17.98 -22.11
C HIS A 117 -6.18 -16.55 -22.60
N LEU A 118 -6.09 -16.39 -23.93
CA LEU A 118 -5.85 -15.12 -24.61
C LEU A 118 -7.05 -14.66 -25.45
N ALA A 119 -8.27 -15.15 -25.17
CA ALA A 119 -9.41 -14.66 -25.94
C ALA A 119 -9.66 -13.17 -25.64
N PRO A 120 -10.20 -12.42 -26.62
CA PRO A 120 -10.58 -11.03 -26.42
C PRO A 120 -11.54 -10.88 -25.23
N LEU A 121 -11.33 -9.82 -24.47
CA LEU A 121 -12.07 -9.46 -23.27
C LEU A 121 -12.90 -8.20 -23.52
N HIS A 122 -13.88 -7.96 -22.65
CA HIS A 122 -14.55 -6.67 -22.53
C HIS A 122 -14.05 -5.91 -21.29
N PRO A 123 -14.19 -4.57 -21.26
CA PRO A 123 -13.86 -3.77 -20.08
C PRO A 123 -14.51 -4.30 -18.80
N GLY A 124 -13.69 -4.62 -17.80
CA GLY A 124 -14.12 -5.18 -16.52
C GLY A 124 -14.08 -6.71 -16.46
N ASP A 125 -13.79 -7.39 -17.57
CA ASP A 125 -13.53 -8.83 -17.55
C ASP A 125 -12.17 -9.13 -16.89
N THR A 126 -12.06 -10.37 -16.42
CA THR A 126 -10.88 -10.89 -15.73
C THR A 126 -10.04 -11.77 -16.64
N VAL A 127 -8.71 -11.66 -16.52
CA VAL A 127 -7.75 -12.61 -17.09
C VAL A 127 -6.92 -13.27 -16.00
N CYS A 128 -6.75 -14.58 -16.09
CA CYS A 128 -5.82 -15.31 -15.24
C CYS A 128 -4.38 -15.10 -15.71
N VAL A 129 -3.52 -14.61 -14.82
CA VAL A 129 -2.09 -14.44 -15.07
C VAL A 129 -1.30 -15.30 -14.09
N ARG A 130 -0.28 -16.01 -14.60
CA ARG A 130 0.59 -16.87 -13.81
C ARG A 130 2.04 -16.48 -13.96
N VAL A 131 2.80 -16.63 -12.89
CA VAL A 131 4.26 -16.56 -12.91
C VAL A 131 4.83 -17.85 -12.35
N ILE A 132 5.62 -18.54 -13.16
CA ILE A 132 6.25 -19.80 -12.82
C ILE A 132 7.69 -19.52 -12.47
N LEU A 133 8.07 -19.84 -11.24
CA LEU A 133 9.40 -19.66 -10.69
C LEU A 133 10.04 -21.04 -10.48
N PRO A 134 10.95 -21.48 -11.38
CA PRO A 134 11.64 -22.74 -11.23
C PRO A 134 12.37 -22.86 -9.88
N ALA A 135 12.52 -24.10 -9.43
CA ALA A 135 13.25 -24.42 -8.21
C ALA A 135 14.70 -23.95 -8.33
N ARG A 136 15.27 -23.43 -7.24
CA ARG A 136 16.68 -23.03 -7.18
C ARG A 136 17.52 -24.08 -6.50
N LYS A 137 18.83 -24.05 -6.78
CA LYS A 137 19.78 -24.82 -5.99
C LYS A 137 19.76 -24.30 -4.55
N PRO A 138 19.54 -25.17 -3.54
CA PRO A 138 19.46 -24.74 -2.16
C PRO A 138 20.67 -23.93 -1.73
N ASN A 139 20.44 -22.73 -1.21
CA ASN A 139 21.47 -21.95 -0.52
C ASN A 139 21.32 -22.14 0.99
N VAL A 140 22.05 -23.11 1.53
CA VAL A 140 22.03 -23.50 2.96
C VAL A 140 22.46 -22.40 3.91
N THR A 141 23.17 -21.37 3.42
CA THR A 141 23.60 -20.22 4.26
C THR A 141 22.52 -19.16 4.41
N MET A 142 21.45 -19.25 3.63
CA MET A 142 20.43 -18.21 3.57
C MET A 142 19.33 -18.45 4.61
N ILE A 143 19.22 -17.51 5.55
CA ILE A 143 18.37 -17.60 6.75
C ILE A 143 17.13 -16.68 6.72
N TYR A 144 16.79 -16.11 5.56
CA TYR A 144 15.53 -15.37 5.40
C TYR A 144 14.33 -16.33 5.42
N ALA A 145 13.20 -15.84 5.92
CA ALA A 145 11.95 -16.56 5.95
C ALA A 145 10.79 -15.60 5.66
N PRO A 146 9.73 -16.04 4.96
CA PRO A 146 8.56 -15.21 4.72
C PRO A 146 7.77 -15.04 6.02
N PHE A 147 6.83 -14.09 6.04
CA PHE A 147 5.79 -14.12 7.06
C PHE A 147 4.90 -15.36 6.90
N PRO A 148 4.19 -15.79 7.96
CA PRO A 148 3.15 -16.79 7.82
C PRO A 148 2.18 -16.40 6.69
N ASN A 149 1.92 -17.34 5.77
CA ASN A 149 1.07 -17.16 4.59
C ASN A 149 1.54 -16.08 3.58
N ALA A 150 2.77 -15.58 3.69
CA ALA A 150 3.37 -14.70 2.70
C ALA A 150 4.19 -15.51 1.67
N PRO A 151 4.38 -15.00 0.45
CA PRO A 151 5.10 -15.72 -0.58
C PRO A 151 6.61 -15.75 -0.29
N TRP A 152 7.27 -16.83 -0.73
CA TRP A 152 8.73 -16.91 -0.71
C TRP A 152 9.37 -15.84 -1.60
N ASP A 153 8.79 -15.58 -2.77
CA ASP A 153 9.36 -14.63 -3.73
C ASP A 153 8.56 -13.33 -3.77
N SER A 154 9.27 -12.21 -4.00
CA SER A 154 8.64 -10.92 -4.30
C SER A 154 8.64 -10.74 -5.81
N VAL A 155 7.50 -10.97 -6.45
CA VAL A 155 7.33 -10.80 -7.90
C VAL A 155 6.57 -9.52 -8.16
N LEU A 156 7.11 -8.66 -9.02
CA LEU A 156 6.45 -7.45 -9.49
C LEU A 156 6.06 -7.68 -10.95
N LEU A 157 4.76 -7.62 -11.22
CA LEU A 157 4.19 -7.81 -12.54
C LEU A 157 3.05 -6.83 -12.74
N ASP A 158 3.00 -6.23 -13.93
CA ASP A 158 1.89 -5.42 -14.39
C ASP A 158 1.35 -5.95 -15.72
N MET A 159 0.07 -5.73 -15.99
CA MET A 159 -0.47 -5.71 -17.35
C MET A 159 -0.42 -4.28 -17.87
N VAL A 160 0.40 -4.04 -18.90
CA VAL A 160 0.62 -2.70 -19.48
C VAL A 160 -0.13 -2.58 -20.80
N GLY A 161 -1.09 -1.65 -20.83
CA GLY A 161 -1.90 -1.36 -22.01
C GLY A 161 -1.15 -0.53 -23.05
N SER A 162 -1.54 -0.64 -24.32
CA SER A 162 -1.02 0.17 -25.41
C SER A 162 -1.23 1.69 -25.24
N THR A 163 -2.16 2.08 -24.36
CA THR A 163 -2.42 3.48 -23.94
C THR A 163 -1.44 3.97 -22.85
N GLY A 164 -0.56 3.10 -22.35
CA GLY A 164 0.35 3.41 -21.24
C GLY A 164 -0.29 3.31 -19.85
N VAL A 165 -1.52 2.80 -19.74
CA VAL A 165 -2.13 2.41 -18.46
C VAL A 165 -1.44 1.15 -17.93
N SER A 166 -0.99 1.19 -16.68
CA SER A 166 -0.42 0.05 -15.95
C SER A 166 -1.46 -0.50 -14.98
N VAL A 167 -1.72 -1.81 -15.03
CA VAL A 167 -2.57 -2.51 -14.05
C VAL A 167 -1.69 -3.48 -13.25
N PRO A 168 -1.42 -3.21 -11.98
CA PRO A 168 -0.62 -4.10 -11.13
C PRO A 168 -1.29 -5.46 -10.96
N VAL A 169 -0.49 -6.53 -10.99
CA VAL A 169 -0.96 -7.90 -10.81
C VAL A 169 -0.70 -8.34 -9.38
N ASP A 170 -1.76 -8.51 -8.58
CA ASP A 170 -1.66 -8.94 -7.18
C ASP A 170 -1.49 -10.46 -7.05
N LEU A 171 -0.27 -10.92 -7.36
CA LEU A 171 0.11 -12.32 -7.37
C LEU A 171 0.02 -12.97 -5.99
N SER A 172 -0.68 -14.10 -5.91
CA SER A 172 -0.77 -14.95 -4.72
C SER A 172 -0.21 -16.34 -5.00
N PRO A 173 0.45 -17.00 -4.03
CA PRO A 173 0.96 -18.35 -4.23
C PRO A 173 -0.21 -19.33 -4.46
N VAL A 174 -0.08 -20.20 -5.45
CA VAL A 174 -1.05 -21.30 -5.65
C VAL A 174 -1.07 -22.17 -4.40
N ALA A 175 -2.26 -22.53 -3.92
CA ALA A 175 -2.48 -23.30 -2.69
C ALA A 175 -2.04 -24.77 -2.81
N ARG A 176 -0.72 -25.00 -2.91
CA ARG A 176 -0.07 -26.30 -2.92
C ARG A 176 1.05 -26.35 -1.89
N ILE A 177 1.36 -27.55 -1.40
CA ILE A 177 2.41 -27.74 -0.39
C ILE A 177 3.78 -27.33 -0.95
N GLU A 178 4.02 -27.55 -2.25
CA GLU A 178 5.23 -27.14 -2.94
C GLU A 178 5.45 -25.62 -2.81
N SER A 179 4.43 -24.80 -3.00
CA SER A 179 4.52 -23.34 -2.83
C SER A 179 4.98 -22.87 -1.43
N THR A 180 5.00 -23.76 -0.44
CA THR A 180 5.50 -23.49 0.93
C THR A 180 6.93 -23.94 1.17
N ILE A 181 7.53 -24.70 0.23
CA ILE A 181 8.88 -25.27 0.34
C ILE A 181 9.85 -24.40 -0.45
N LYS A 182 10.75 -23.71 0.27
CA LYS A 182 11.77 -22.78 -0.26
C LYS A 182 12.45 -23.22 -1.56
N ASP A 183 12.92 -24.46 -1.61
CA ASP A 183 13.77 -24.96 -2.70
C ASP A 183 12.96 -25.69 -3.79
N SER A 184 11.66 -25.44 -3.87
CA SER A 184 10.78 -26.05 -4.86
C SER A 184 10.32 -25.05 -5.93
N VAL A 185 9.50 -25.51 -6.88
CA VAL A 185 8.86 -24.63 -7.84
C VAL A 185 7.79 -23.82 -7.13
N HIS A 186 7.83 -22.51 -7.30
CA HIS A 186 6.75 -21.63 -6.84
C HIS A 186 5.95 -21.18 -8.05
N ILE A 187 4.63 -21.24 -7.92
CA ILE A 187 3.70 -20.72 -8.92
C ILE A 187 2.84 -19.70 -8.23
N TYR A 188 2.79 -18.51 -8.81
CA TYR A 188 1.94 -17.41 -8.37
C TYR A 188 0.88 -17.14 -9.42
N GLU A 189 -0.33 -16.88 -8.98
CA GLU A 189 -1.45 -16.58 -9.87
C GLU A 189 -2.26 -15.38 -9.37
N ALA A 190 -2.91 -14.70 -10.31
CA ALA A 190 -3.82 -13.61 -10.03
C ALA A 190 -4.89 -13.50 -11.11
N ASP A 191 -6.07 -13.15 -10.66
CA ASP A 191 -7.19 -12.72 -11.49
C ASP A 191 -7.09 -11.22 -11.70
N VAL A 192 -6.75 -10.79 -12.92
CA VAL A 192 -6.51 -9.38 -13.26
C VAL A 192 -7.72 -8.81 -13.99
N VAL A 193 -8.31 -7.74 -13.45
CA VAL A 193 -9.43 -7.03 -14.07
C VAL A 193 -8.89 -5.94 -14.99
N LEU A 194 -9.16 -6.04 -16.29
CA LEU A 194 -8.72 -5.05 -17.28
C LEU A 194 -9.88 -4.15 -17.68
N ARG A 195 -9.77 -2.84 -17.42
CA ARG A 195 -10.89 -1.89 -17.54
C ARG A 195 -10.78 -0.93 -18.71
N ASP A 196 -9.58 -0.65 -19.21
CA ASP A 196 -9.41 0.20 -20.38
C ASP A 196 -9.33 -0.63 -21.66
N VAL A 197 -9.81 -0.05 -22.75
CA VAL A 197 -9.74 -0.64 -24.08
C VAL A 197 -8.29 -0.60 -24.57
N GLY A 198 -7.83 -1.68 -25.18
CA GLY A 198 -6.51 -1.74 -25.78
C GLY A 198 -5.87 -3.12 -25.69
N LYS A 199 -4.61 -3.19 -26.11
CA LYS A 199 -3.80 -4.40 -26.05
C LYS A 199 -2.91 -4.34 -24.82
N TYR A 200 -2.99 -5.34 -23.97
CA TYR A 200 -2.21 -5.46 -22.75
C TYR A 200 -1.13 -6.51 -22.90
N ARG A 201 0.08 -6.19 -22.44
CA ARG A 201 1.19 -7.14 -22.35
C ARG A 201 1.70 -7.18 -20.90
N PRO A 202 2.06 -8.35 -20.38
CA PRO A 202 2.69 -8.43 -19.08
C PRO A 202 4.07 -7.76 -19.14
N GLN A 203 4.44 -7.05 -18.09
CA GLN A 203 5.78 -6.52 -17.86
C GLN A 203 6.15 -6.71 -16.40
N GLY A 204 7.33 -7.26 -16.11
CA GLY A 204 7.71 -7.51 -14.74
C GLY A 204 9.07 -8.16 -14.56
N PHE A 205 9.42 -8.35 -13.30
CA PHE A 205 10.65 -8.99 -12.85
C PHE A 205 10.46 -9.55 -11.44
N ILE A 206 11.36 -10.43 -11.03
CA ILE A 206 11.42 -10.91 -9.67
C ILE A 206 12.30 -9.96 -8.88
N GLU A 207 11.75 -9.29 -7.87
CA GLU A 207 12.51 -8.37 -7.02
C GLU A 207 13.46 -9.10 -6.09
N PHE A 208 12.95 -10.17 -5.46
CA PHE A 208 13.67 -10.95 -4.46
C PHE A 208 13.21 -12.40 -4.52
N ARG A 209 14.16 -13.32 -4.32
CA ARG A 209 13.90 -14.75 -4.16
C ARG A 209 14.10 -15.17 -2.71
N ASP A 210 13.60 -16.34 -2.34
CA ASP A 210 13.98 -17.03 -1.10
C ASP A 210 13.75 -16.19 0.17
N ALA A 211 12.66 -15.42 0.18
CA ALA A 211 12.24 -14.47 1.22
C ALA A 211 13.22 -13.33 1.53
N GLN A 212 14.17 -13.04 0.64
CA GLN A 212 15.11 -11.92 0.79
C GLN A 212 14.44 -10.55 0.94
N TRP A 213 13.19 -10.41 0.49
CA TRP A 213 12.37 -9.21 0.69
C TRP A 213 12.03 -8.96 2.17
N ASN A 214 12.24 -9.96 3.05
CA ASN A 214 11.84 -9.96 4.46
C ASN A 214 13.02 -10.12 5.45
N PRO A 215 13.92 -9.14 5.56
CA PRO A 215 14.96 -9.16 6.59
C PRO A 215 14.36 -8.95 7.99
N GLU A 216 14.26 -10.02 8.79
CA GLU A 216 13.77 -9.96 10.18
C GLU A 216 14.91 -10.02 11.21
N GLY A 217 14.64 -9.64 12.46
CA GLY A 217 15.61 -9.71 13.55
C GLY A 217 16.86 -8.85 13.32
N ARG A 218 18.04 -9.47 13.22
CA ARG A 218 19.34 -8.80 12.94
C ARG A 218 19.78 -8.95 11.48
N LEU A 219 18.94 -9.49 10.61
CA LEU A 219 19.27 -9.66 9.21
C LEU A 219 19.43 -8.30 8.53
N LEU A 220 20.47 -8.20 7.71
CA LEU A 220 20.66 -7.06 6.84
C LEU A 220 19.72 -7.19 5.63
N PRO A 221 19.28 -6.09 5.03
CA PRO A 221 18.57 -6.14 3.76
C PRO A 221 19.43 -6.83 2.70
N ALA A 222 18.82 -7.68 1.89
CA ALA A 222 19.49 -8.25 0.73
C ALA A 222 19.81 -7.14 -0.29
N THR A 223 20.92 -7.29 -1.01
CA THR A 223 21.22 -6.43 -2.15
C THR A 223 20.15 -6.59 -3.21
N TYR A 224 19.59 -5.49 -3.69
CA TYR A 224 18.60 -5.53 -4.76
C TYR A 224 19.25 -5.93 -6.09
N LYS A 225 18.84 -7.11 -6.58
CA LYS A 225 19.33 -7.69 -7.84
C LYS A 225 18.14 -8.36 -8.54
N PRO A 226 17.29 -7.56 -9.22
CA PRO A 226 16.08 -8.08 -9.82
C PRO A 226 16.41 -9.04 -10.96
N GLU A 227 15.55 -10.03 -11.15
CA GLU A 227 15.73 -11.08 -12.16
C GLU A 227 14.65 -10.92 -13.24
N PRO A 228 15.03 -10.91 -14.53
CA PRO A 228 14.06 -10.72 -15.60
C PRO A 228 13.14 -11.94 -15.72
N LEU A 229 11.84 -11.69 -15.84
CA LEU A 229 10.87 -12.69 -16.26
C LEU A 229 10.97 -12.88 -17.78
N LEU A 230 10.96 -14.13 -18.23
CA LEU A 230 10.75 -14.45 -19.64
C LEU A 230 9.28 -14.22 -19.98
N ILE A 231 9.04 -13.25 -20.87
CA ILE A 231 7.71 -12.88 -21.33
C ILE A 231 7.68 -13.10 -22.83
N SER A 232 6.82 -14.00 -23.28
CA SER A 232 6.67 -14.30 -24.71
C SER A 232 5.92 -13.17 -25.42
N ASP A 233 6.38 -12.80 -26.62
CA ASP A 233 5.78 -11.73 -27.44
C ASP A 233 4.32 -12.02 -27.83
N VAL A 234 3.90 -13.28 -27.76
CA VAL A 234 2.52 -13.69 -28.07
C VAL A 234 1.57 -13.52 -26.88
N LEU A 235 2.07 -13.19 -25.68
CA LEU A 235 1.25 -12.93 -24.49
C LEU A 235 0.67 -11.53 -24.57
N GLU A 236 -0.34 -11.37 -25.42
CA GLU A 236 -1.09 -10.13 -25.59
C GLU A 236 -2.58 -10.41 -25.34
N VAL A 237 -3.17 -9.65 -24.43
CA VAL A 237 -4.60 -9.71 -24.10
C VAL A 237 -5.27 -8.48 -24.71
N GLU A 238 -6.26 -8.70 -25.57
CA GLU A 238 -7.02 -7.63 -26.19
C GLU A 238 -8.30 -7.35 -25.40
N VAL A 239 -8.48 -6.10 -24.97
CA VAL A 239 -9.72 -5.61 -24.39
C VAL A 239 -10.44 -4.81 -25.47
N VAL A 240 -11.55 -5.36 -25.96
CA VAL A 240 -12.35 -4.81 -27.05
C VAL A 240 -13.44 -3.92 -26.48
N ASP A 241 -13.55 -2.73 -27.07
CA ASP A 241 -14.54 -1.74 -26.64
C ASP A 241 -15.97 -2.30 -26.64
N SER A 242 -16.73 -1.82 -25.66
CA SER A 242 -18.17 -1.99 -25.59
C SER A 242 -18.74 -0.59 -25.47
N ALA A 243 -19.66 -0.22 -26.37
CA ALA A 243 -20.28 1.11 -26.39
C ALA A 243 -20.92 1.49 -25.03
N GLU A 244 -21.21 0.51 -24.18
CA GLU A 244 -21.84 0.67 -22.87
C GLU A 244 -20.84 0.62 -21.70
N SER A 245 -19.54 0.51 -21.96
CA SER A 245 -18.51 0.35 -20.92
C SER A 245 -18.62 1.47 -19.87
N PRO A 246 -18.79 1.13 -18.57
CA PRO A 246 -18.81 2.12 -17.50
C PRO A 246 -17.43 2.72 -17.24
N PHE A 247 -16.36 2.07 -17.74
CA PHE A 247 -14.98 2.48 -17.54
C PHE A 247 -14.44 3.38 -18.65
N SER A 248 -15.25 3.64 -19.69
CA SER A 248 -14.86 4.46 -20.83
C SER A 248 -14.40 5.85 -20.38
N LEU A 249 -13.21 6.24 -20.82
CA LEU A 249 -12.62 7.54 -20.48
C LEU A 249 -13.51 8.71 -20.94
N ALA A 250 -14.24 8.55 -22.04
CA ALA A 250 -15.19 9.53 -22.57
C ALA A 250 -16.35 9.84 -21.60
N ARG A 251 -16.67 8.91 -20.70
CA ARG A 251 -17.76 9.03 -19.71
C ARG A 251 -17.28 9.48 -18.33
N TYR A 252 -15.98 9.72 -18.16
CA TYR A 252 -15.41 10.04 -16.85
C TYR A 252 -16.10 11.25 -16.19
N MET A 253 -16.43 12.28 -16.98
CA MET A 253 -17.09 13.48 -16.46
C MET A 253 -18.56 13.26 -16.06
N ASP A 254 -19.17 12.14 -16.48
CA ASP A 254 -20.53 11.74 -16.09
C ASP A 254 -20.57 10.97 -14.76
N LEU A 255 -19.41 10.54 -14.25
CA LEU A 255 -19.31 9.82 -12.99
C LEU A 255 -19.72 10.70 -11.80
N PRO A 256 -20.23 10.11 -10.70
CA PRO A 256 -20.47 10.84 -9.47
C PRO A 256 -19.15 11.38 -8.88
N LEU A 257 -19.24 12.42 -8.04
CA LEU A 257 -18.07 12.91 -7.32
C LEU A 257 -17.54 11.85 -6.35
N CYS A 258 -16.22 11.75 -6.23
CA CYS A 258 -15.60 10.83 -5.29
C CYS A 258 -15.91 11.22 -3.84
N ALA A 259 -16.49 10.28 -3.10
CA ALA A 259 -16.75 10.37 -1.66
C ALA A 259 -15.94 9.33 -0.85
N GLU A 260 -15.02 8.63 -1.50
CA GLU A 260 -14.11 7.66 -0.89
C GLU A 260 -12.67 8.20 -0.90
N SER A 261 -11.89 7.87 0.13
CA SER A 261 -10.49 8.31 0.26
C SER A 261 -9.47 7.44 -0.48
N SER A 262 -9.90 6.31 -1.04
CA SER A 262 -9.06 5.36 -1.77
C SER A 262 -9.80 4.74 -2.97
N PRO A 263 -10.30 5.56 -3.89
CA PRO A 263 -11.01 5.02 -5.04
C PRO A 263 -9.99 4.38 -6.01
N GLU A 264 -10.28 3.17 -6.47
CA GLU A 264 -9.47 2.47 -7.48
C GLU A 264 -9.46 3.26 -8.80
N GLY A 265 -8.32 3.33 -9.47
CA GLY A 265 -8.13 4.20 -10.63
C GLY A 265 -6.95 3.85 -11.51
N ARG A 266 -6.58 4.80 -12.36
CA ARG A 266 -5.51 4.66 -13.35
C ARG A 266 -4.80 5.97 -13.64
N TRP A 267 -3.57 5.85 -14.12
CA TRP A 267 -2.79 6.97 -14.63
C TRP A 267 -2.98 7.15 -16.12
N VAL A 268 -3.55 8.28 -16.53
CA VAL A 268 -3.82 8.62 -17.92
C VAL A 268 -2.95 9.80 -18.34
N SER A 269 -2.39 9.76 -19.54
CA SER A 269 -1.62 10.87 -20.08
C SER A 269 -2.54 12.05 -20.37
N ILE A 270 -2.09 13.28 -20.09
CA ILE A 270 -2.87 14.50 -20.34
C ILE A 270 -3.33 14.60 -21.80
N GLY A 271 -2.49 14.17 -22.75
CA GLY A 271 -2.81 14.19 -24.18
C GLY A 271 -3.94 13.24 -24.60
N ASP A 272 -4.29 12.27 -23.75
CA ASP A 272 -5.33 11.28 -24.02
C ASP A 272 -6.67 11.65 -23.38
N LEU A 273 -6.74 12.76 -22.62
CA LEU A 273 -7.95 13.16 -21.91
C LEU A 273 -9.01 13.72 -22.87
N PRO A 274 -10.29 13.31 -22.75
CA PRO A 274 -11.39 13.85 -23.54
C PRO A 274 -11.98 15.13 -22.93
N PHE A 275 -11.34 15.68 -21.90
CA PHE A 275 -11.75 16.89 -21.17
C PHE A 275 -10.52 17.75 -20.84
N ASP A 276 -10.76 18.97 -20.37
CA ASP A 276 -9.69 19.91 -20.03
C ASP A 276 -8.84 19.39 -18.86
N ALA A 277 -7.56 19.16 -19.12
CA ALA A 277 -6.60 18.67 -18.13
C ALA A 277 -6.38 19.67 -16.97
N SER A 278 -6.70 20.95 -17.15
CA SER A 278 -6.57 21.97 -16.10
C SER A 278 -7.44 21.67 -14.87
N THR A 279 -8.45 20.80 -15.01
CA THR A 279 -9.33 20.39 -13.93
C THR A 279 -8.75 19.28 -13.05
N MET A 280 -7.47 18.91 -13.20
CA MET A 280 -6.81 17.87 -12.39
C MET A 280 -5.34 18.23 -12.16
N PRO A 281 -4.75 17.91 -10.98
CA PRO A 281 -3.30 17.97 -10.83
C PRO A 281 -2.64 16.84 -11.64
N SER A 282 -1.50 17.17 -12.25
CA SER A 282 -0.67 16.20 -12.96
C SER A 282 0.64 15.93 -12.22
N ASP A 283 1.20 14.76 -12.46
CA ASP A 283 2.55 14.42 -12.02
C ASP A 283 3.63 15.06 -12.92
N ASN A 284 4.89 14.72 -12.66
CA ASN A 284 6.04 15.17 -13.46
C ASN A 284 6.21 14.40 -14.79
N HIS A 285 5.29 13.50 -15.13
CA HIS A 285 5.23 12.75 -16.38
C HIS A 285 4.04 13.16 -17.25
N ASN A 286 3.38 14.28 -16.93
CA ASN A 286 2.17 14.74 -17.61
C ASN A 286 1.05 13.69 -17.57
N LYS A 287 0.90 13.00 -16.44
CA LYS A 287 -0.18 12.06 -16.19
C LYS A 287 -1.05 12.54 -15.03
N VAL A 288 -2.32 12.19 -15.09
CA VAL A 288 -3.32 12.45 -14.05
C VAL A 288 -3.86 11.13 -13.51
N TRP A 289 -4.28 11.12 -12.24
CA TRP A 289 -4.96 9.98 -11.64
C TRP A 289 -6.47 10.09 -11.82
N LEU A 290 -7.09 9.10 -12.45
CA LEU A 290 -8.53 9.04 -12.68
C LEU A 290 -9.13 7.77 -12.07
N PRO A 291 -9.98 7.90 -11.04
CA PRO A 291 -10.70 6.74 -10.52
C PRO A 291 -11.70 6.15 -11.51
N TYR A 292 -11.99 4.86 -11.41
CA TYR A 292 -12.90 4.18 -12.33
C TYR A 292 -14.37 4.44 -12.04
N ASN A 293 -14.74 4.60 -10.76
CA ASN A 293 -16.14 4.60 -10.32
C ASN A 293 -16.64 5.99 -9.89
N CYS A 294 -15.76 6.99 -9.85
CA CYS A 294 -16.08 8.34 -9.47
C CYS A 294 -15.12 9.32 -10.16
N ARG A 295 -15.55 10.58 -10.33
CA ARG A 295 -14.69 11.65 -10.79
C ARG A 295 -14.19 12.48 -9.62
N LEU A 296 -12.92 12.86 -9.68
CA LEU A 296 -12.38 13.82 -8.75
C LEU A 296 -12.88 15.21 -9.15
N GLN A 297 -13.26 16.01 -8.16
CA GLN A 297 -13.37 17.45 -8.31
C GLN A 297 -12.03 18.05 -7.94
N TYR A 298 -11.50 18.96 -8.75
CA TYR A 298 -10.36 19.75 -8.34
C TYR A 298 -10.78 20.69 -7.21
N ILE A 299 -10.27 20.43 -6.01
CA ILE A 299 -10.47 21.26 -4.84
C ILE A 299 -9.16 21.98 -4.60
N THR A 300 -9.16 23.30 -4.81
CA THR A 300 -7.99 24.10 -4.50
C THR A 300 -7.69 24.02 -3.00
N TYR A 301 -6.42 24.20 -2.63
CA TYR A 301 -6.04 24.23 -1.21
C TYR A 301 -6.80 25.29 -0.40
N LYS A 302 -7.19 26.39 -1.04
CA LYS A 302 -8.01 27.43 -0.43
C LYS A 302 -9.43 26.94 -0.13
N GLU A 303 -10.07 26.25 -1.09
CA GLU A 303 -11.39 25.65 -0.88
C GLU A 303 -11.34 24.54 0.18
N PHE A 304 -10.28 23.72 0.17
CA PHE A 304 -10.07 22.73 1.23
C PHE A 304 -9.96 23.39 2.62
N ALA A 305 -9.20 24.48 2.75
CA ALA A 305 -9.13 25.22 4.00
C ALA A 305 -10.50 25.79 4.44
N GLN A 306 -11.35 26.23 3.50
CA GLN A 306 -12.73 26.66 3.80
C GLN A 306 -13.57 25.49 4.32
N CYS A 307 -13.49 24.35 3.63
CA CYS A 307 -14.16 23.12 4.02
C CYS A 307 -13.73 22.66 5.42
N LEU A 308 -12.43 22.66 5.75
CA LEU A 308 -11.92 22.35 7.09
C LEU A 308 -12.51 23.28 8.16
N VAL A 309 -12.49 24.59 7.95
CA VAL A 309 -13.04 25.56 8.91
C VAL A 309 -14.54 25.35 9.13
N GLN A 310 -15.28 24.97 8.10
CA GLN A 310 -16.73 24.78 8.16
C GLN A 310 -17.13 23.42 8.77
N LYS A 311 -16.47 22.33 8.37
CA LYS A 311 -16.86 20.96 8.71
C LYS A 311 -16.06 20.36 9.86
N TYR A 312 -14.78 20.74 10.00
CA TYR A 312 -13.81 20.07 10.88
C TYR A 312 -13.02 21.06 11.75
N PRO A 313 -13.65 21.64 12.79
CA PRO A 313 -12.98 22.48 13.77
C PRO A 313 -11.66 21.93 14.36
N SER A 314 -11.54 20.62 14.52
CA SER A 314 -10.32 19.97 15.03
C SER A 314 -10.01 18.68 14.27
N VAL A 315 -8.76 18.57 13.80
CA VAL A 315 -8.22 17.38 13.12
C VAL A 315 -6.91 16.98 13.81
N HIS A 316 -6.77 15.70 14.13
CA HIS A 316 -5.49 15.15 14.58
C HIS A 316 -4.82 14.38 13.46
N LEU A 317 -3.55 14.67 13.18
CA LEU A 317 -2.74 13.97 12.18
C LEU A 317 -1.54 13.33 12.88
N PHE A 318 -1.42 12.02 12.81
CA PHE A 318 -0.25 11.28 13.26
C PHE A 318 0.45 10.69 12.05
N GLY A 319 1.73 10.99 11.86
CA GLY A 319 2.42 10.46 10.70
C GLY A 319 3.89 10.79 10.62
N ASP A 320 4.48 10.37 9.52
CA ASP A 320 5.91 10.47 9.26
C ASP A 320 6.25 11.73 8.43
N SER A 321 7.41 11.70 7.79
CA SER A 321 7.86 12.76 6.88
C SER A 321 6.95 12.97 5.66
N ASN A 322 6.20 11.97 5.18
CA ASN A 322 5.29 12.15 4.04
C ASN A 322 4.03 12.92 4.45
N ILE A 323 3.50 12.68 5.66
CA ILE A 323 2.46 13.55 6.24
C ILE A 323 2.96 14.99 6.42
N ARG A 324 4.22 15.20 6.84
CA ARG A 324 4.80 16.55 6.88
C ARG A 324 4.76 17.22 5.51
N ARG A 325 5.10 16.52 4.43
CA ARG A 325 5.07 17.05 3.05
C ARG A 325 3.65 17.40 2.61
N ALA A 326 2.66 16.55 2.91
CA ALA A 326 1.25 16.88 2.73
C ALA A 326 0.86 18.18 3.46
N MET A 327 1.30 18.31 4.72
CA MET A 327 1.07 19.52 5.52
C MET A 327 1.80 20.75 4.98
N LYS A 328 2.99 20.62 4.39
CA LYS A 328 3.67 21.76 3.75
C LYS A 328 2.83 22.32 2.60
N LYS A 329 2.25 21.47 1.74
CA LYS A 329 1.31 21.91 0.70
C LYS A 329 0.05 22.54 1.29
N ILE A 330 -0.60 21.89 2.25
CA ILE A 330 -1.86 22.37 2.87
C ILE A 330 -1.65 23.76 3.50
N THR A 331 -0.60 23.91 4.31
CA THR A 331 -0.35 25.15 5.07
C THR A 331 0.14 26.31 4.22
N THR A 332 0.67 26.05 3.03
CA THR A 332 1.10 27.10 2.09
C THR A 332 0.05 27.40 1.02
N LEU A 333 -1.13 26.80 1.10
CA LEU A 333 -2.16 26.85 0.06
C LEU A 333 -1.63 26.39 -1.31
N GLY A 334 -0.83 25.33 -1.33
CA GLY A 334 -0.25 24.74 -2.54
C GLY A 334 1.02 25.42 -3.05
N LYS A 335 1.50 26.49 -2.40
CA LYS A 335 2.68 27.24 -2.89
C LYS A 335 4.01 26.49 -2.76
N TRP A 336 4.15 25.61 -1.77
CA TRP A 336 5.38 24.81 -1.62
C TRP A 336 5.63 23.96 -2.86
N CYS A 337 6.81 24.12 -3.49
CA CYS A 337 7.20 23.43 -4.73
C CYS A 337 6.21 23.64 -5.88
N SER A 338 5.71 24.86 -6.07
CA SER A 338 4.68 25.14 -7.09
C SER A 338 5.30 25.59 -8.42
N THR A 339 6.45 26.26 -8.38
CA THR A 339 7.14 26.76 -9.57
C THR A 339 7.97 25.67 -10.24
N GLN A 340 8.19 25.80 -11.55
CA GLN A 340 8.95 24.81 -12.32
C GLN A 340 10.40 24.67 -11.82
N ASP A 341 11.02 25.77 -11.38
CA ASP A 341 12.39 25.78 -10.87
C ASP A 341 12.48 25.05 -9.51
N GLU A 342 11.50 25.24 -8.63
CA GLU A 342 11.47 24.58 -7.32
C GLU A 342 11.23 23.08 -7.43
N ARG A 343 10.35 22.64 -8.34
CA ARG A 343 9.94 21.22 -8.49
C ARG A 343 11.12 20.26 -8.67
N ASN A 344 12.21 20.74 -9.26
CA ASN A 344 13.41 19.94 -9.52
C ASN A 344 14.46 20.02 -8.40
N THR A 345 14.22 20.81 -7.36
CA THR A 345 15.13 20.89 -6.22
C THR A 345 15.08 19.60 -5.38
N THR A 346 16.19 19.27 -4.72
CA THR A 346 16.28 18.09 -3.85
C THR A 346 15.20 18.07 -2.76
N GLY A 347 14.79 19.23 -2.24
CA GLY A 347 13.72 19.32 -1.23
C GLY A 347 12.36 18.87 -1.79
N CYS A 348 12.01 19.36 -2.98
CA CYS A 348 10.75 19.05 -3.65
C CYS A 348 10.70 17.61 -4.19
N VAL A 349 11.83 17.06 -4.62
CA VAL A 349 11.91 15.67 -5.10
C VAL A 349 12.05 14.68 -3.94
N CYS A 350 12.78 15.03 -2.88
CA CYS A 350 13.18 14.09 -1.83
C CYS A 350 13.38 14.69 -0.43
N GLU A 351 14.52 15.31 -0.13
CA GLU A 351 14.96 15.61 1.24
C GLU A 351 14.53 17.01 1.70
N ASP A 352 13.37 17.11 2.32
CA ASP A 352 12.77 18.37 2.77
C ASP A 352 12.98 18.67 4.26
N TYR A 353 13.65 17.79 5.01
CA TYR A 353 13.74 17.88 6.47
C TYR A 353 14.63 19.03 6.98
N ARG A 354 15.54 19.55 6.14
CA ARG A 354 16.40 20.71 6.45
C ARG A 354 15.87 22.01 5.87
N GLU A 355 14.82 21.93 5.06
CA GLU A 355 14.23 23.11 4.45
C GLU A 355 13.59 23.96 5.55
N PRO A 356 13.97 25.25 5.69
CA PRO A 356 13.28 26.14 6.61
C PRO A 356 11.83 26.27 6.17
N PHE A 357 10.91 26.20 7.14
CA PHE A 357 9.48 26.31 6.86
C PHE A 357 8.84 27.28 7.85
N ASP A 358 8.43 28.44 7.35
CA ASP A 358 7.94 29.56 8.16
C ASP A 358 6.56 29.30 8.79
N ARG A 359 5.82 28.31 8.28
CA ARG A 359 4.48 27.99 8.78
C ARG A 359 4.49 27.17 10.06
N PHE A 360 5.51 26.34 10.25
CA PHE A 360 5.73 25.58 11.47
C PHE A 360 7.14 25.01 11.56
N ASP A 361 7.61 24.79 12.79
CA ASP A 361 8.90 24.15 13.04
C ASP A 361 8.86 22.64 12.70
N VAL A 362 9.52 22.27 11.60
CA VAL A 362 9.65 20.89 11.11
C VAL A 362 10.45 19.96 12.03
N GLY A 363 11.21 20.54 12.97
CA GLY A 363 11.95 19.84 14.02
C GLY A 363 11.10 19.49 15.23
N LYS A 364 10.00 20.22 15.48
CA LYS A 364 9.06 19.87 16.55
C LYS A 364 8.31 18.59 16.21
N ARG A 365 8.16 17.74 17.22
CA ARG A 365 7.36 16.51 17.09
C ARG A 365 5.87 16.77 17.12
N GLU A 366 5.43 17.81 17.81
CA GLU A 366 4.04 18.26 17.81
C GLU A 366 3.96 19.70 17.37
N VAL A 367 3.03 19.96 16.46
CA VAL A 367 2.73 21.26 15.91
C VAL A 367 1.22 21.45 15.94
N LEU A 368 0.79 22.61 16.42
CA LEU A 368 -0.59 23.07 16.27
C LEU A 368 -0.62 24.08 15.13
N VAL A 369 -1.39 23.75 14.10
CA VAL A 369 -1.54 24.57 12.91
C VAL A 369 -2.96 25.11 12.87
N ASN A 370 -3.08 26.42 12.94
CA ASN A 370 -4.35 27.10 12.73
C ASN A 370 -4.55 27.32 11.23
N ILE A 371 -5.50 26.62 10.64
CA ILE A 371 -5.85 26.72 9.21
C ILE A 371 -6.86 27.84 9.00
N ASP A 372 -6.58 28.72 8.05
CA ASP A 372 -7.48 29.71 7.52
C ASP A 372 -7.40 29.82 5.97
N PRO A 373 -8.52 30.11 5.28
CA PRO A 373 -8.56 30.14 3.81
C PRO A 373 -7.75 31.23 3.12
N ILE A 374 -7.23 32.21 3.86
CA ILE A 374 -6.60 33.40 3.28
C ILE A 374 -5.09 33.25 3.32
N ASN A 375 -4.57 32.86 4.49
CA ASN A 375 -3.14 32.77 4.77
C ASN A 375 -2.64 31.32 4.71
N GLY A 376 -3.53 30.33 4.69
CA GLY A 376 -3.17 28.92 4.75
C GLY A 376 -3.10 28.42 6.18
N GLY A 377 -1.93 27.93 6.59
CA GLY A 377 -1.66 27.53 7.96
C GLY A 377 -0.59 28.41 8.58
N MET A 378 -0.75 28.72 9.86
CA MET A 378 0.29 29.30 10.70
C MET A 378 0.35 28.52 12.02
N GLU A 379 1.53 28.43 12.64
CA GLU A 379 1.65 27.95 14.02
C GLU A 379 0.69 28.75 14.91
N ALA A 380 -0.02 28.04 15.79
CA ALA A 380 -1.11 28.64 16.55
C ALA A 380 -0.63 29.82 17.42
N SER A 381 -1.12 31.03 17.12
CA SER A 381 -1.12 32.15 18.08
C SER A 381 -2.29 31.97 19.05
N ASN A 382 -2.16 32.38 20.31
CA ASN A 382 -3.19 32.27 21.36
C ASN A 382 -4.57 32.92 21.05
N ASN A 383 -4.77 33.54 19.88
CA ASN A 383 -6.03 34.16 19.48
C ASN A 383 -6.96 33.20 18.72
N ALA A 384 -7.98 32.72 19.44
CA ALA A 384 -9.02 31.80 18.99
C ALA A 384 -10.16 32.49 18.22
N THR A 385 -9.89 33.01 17.02
CA THR A 385 -10.97 33.30 16.05
C THR A 385 -11.21 32.07 15.16
N ARG A 386 -12.41 31.93 14.57
CA ARG A 386 -12.92 30.75 13.83
C ARG A 386 -11.91 30.13 12.84
N LYS A 387 -11.09 29.20 13.33
CA LYS A 387 -10.09 28.47 12.55
C LYS A 387 -10.25 26.98 12.81
N SER A 388 -9.96 26.17 11.80
CA SER A 388 -9.77 24.73 12.02
C SER A 388 -8.38 24.55 12.60
N VAL A 389 -8.25 23.74 13.64
CA VAL A 389 -6.96 23.42 14.25
C VAL A 389 -6.54 22.04 13.79
N ILE A 390 -5.43 21.97 13.07
CA ILE A 390 -4.76 20.71 12.77
C ILE A 390 -3.66 20.52 13.80
N ARG A 391 -3.80 19.47 14.62
CA ARG A 391 -2.73 19.00 15.48
C ARG A 391 -1.94 17.93 14.76
N MET A 392 -0.77 18.30 14.25
CA MET A 392 0.15 17.36 13.61
C MET A 392 1.14 16.83 14.65
N ARG A 393 1.19 15.52 14.80
CA ARG A 393 2.24 14.81 15.52
C ARG A 393 3.10 14.04 14.51
N LYS A 394 4.33 14.50 14.33
CA LYS A 394 5.35 13.74 13.63
C LYS A 394 5.84 12.62 14.55
N TRP A 395 5.70 11.38 14.11
CA TRP A 395 6.29 10.23 14.79
C TRP A 395 7.02 9.31 13.80
N GLU A 396 7.96 8.54 14.33
CA GLU A 396 8.88 7.70 13.56
C GLU A 396 8.35 6.25 13.47
N GLY A 397 7.02 6.09 13.37
CA GLY A 397 6.35 4.79 13.41
C GLY A 397 6.37 4.10 14.78
N LEU A 398 5.92 2.85 14.80
CA LEU A 398 5.89 1.90 15.91
C LEU A 398 7.20 1.09 15.91
N ILE A 399 8.31 1.79 16.14
CA ILE A 399 9.66 1.22 16.08
C ILE A 399 10.31 1.13 17.45
N GLU A 400 11.20 0.16 17.61
CA GLU A 400 12.06 0.08 18.78
C GLU A 400 13.10 1.21 18.75
N GLY A 401 13.37 1.82 19.90
CA GLY A 401 14.45 2.80 20.02
C GLY A 401 14.17 4.19 19.41
N SER A 402 12.92 4.53 19.13
CA SER A 402 12.54 5.92 18.79
C SER A 402 12.98 6.87 19.91
N ASN A 403 13.54 8.04 19.57
CA ASN A 403 14.08 9.00 20.56
C ASN A 403 13.06 9.41 21.63
N GLU A 404 11.79 9.46 21.26
CA GLU A 404 10.70 9.56 22.23
C GLU A 404 9.57 8.60 21.81
N PRO A 405 8.96 7.88 22.78
CA PRO A 405 7.97 6.87 22.48
C PRO A 405 6.74 7.42 21.75
N TRP A 406 6.28 6.69 20.73
CA TRP A 406 5.12 7.07 19.91
C TRP A 406 3.85 7.25 20.75
N TRP A 407 3.66 6.47 21.82
CA TRP A 407 2.44 6.49 22.65
C TRP A 407 2.24 7.82 23.39
N LYS A 408 3.29 8.63 23.59
CA LYS A 408 3.16 9.96 24.21
C LYS A 408 2.29 10.91 23.39
N ALA A 409 2.14 10.63 22.10
CA ALA A 409 1.24 11.36 21.21
C ALA A 409 -0.23 11.37 21.68
N PHE A 410 -0.63 10.35 22.46
CA PHE A 410 -1.99 10.15 22.97
C PHE A 410 -2.20 10.64 24.41
N GLU A 411 -1.19 11.24 25.05
CA GLU A 411 -1.36 11.74 26.42
C GLU A 411 -2.44 12.85 26.50
N PRO A 412 -3.33 12.82 27.53
CA PRO A 412 -4.33 13.85 27.77
C PRO A 412 -3.68 15.22 28.00
N SER A 413 -4.36 16.27 27.57
CA SER A 413 -3.73 17.59 27.35
C SER A 413 -4.76 18.71 27.28
N GLY A 414 -5.99 18.46 27.75
CA GLY A 414 -7.09 19.42 27.70
C GLY A 414 -7.53 19.78 26.27
N ARG A 415 -7.38 18.84 25.34
CA ARG A 415 -7.62 19.06 23.90
C ARG A 415 -9.11 18.87 23.56
N PRO A 416 -9.64 19.62 22.58
CA PRO A 416 -10.95 19.34 22.02
C PRO A 416 -10.93 18.00 21.28
N ASP A 417 -12.00 17.23 21.42
CA ASP A 417 -12.17 15.99 20.67
C ASP A 417 -12.17 16.30 19.15
N PRO A 418 -11.30 15.66 18.36
CA PRO A 418 -11.29 15.90 16.93
C PRO A 418 -12.48 15.20 16.26
N GLN A 419 -12.97 15.81 15.17
CA GLN A 419 -13.90 15.13 14.28
C GLN A 419 -13.20 14.03 13.48
N ILE A 420 -11.93 14.24 13.13
CA ILE A 420 -11.13 13.32 12.32
C ILE A 420 -9.77 13.08 12.98
N ALA A 421 -9.37 11.82 13.05
CA ALA A 421 -8.00 11.43 13.35
C ALA A 421 -7.40 10.65 12.16
N VAL A 422 -6.36 11.21 11.55
CA VAL A 422 -5.59 10.52 10.49
C VAL A 422 -4.38 9.86 11.12
N ILE A 423 -4.21 8.57 10.86
CA ILE A 423 -3.10 7.76 11.36
C ILE A 423 -2.34 7.21 10.16
N SER A 424 -1.10 7.68 9.98
CA SER A 424 -0.17 7.23 8.95
C SER A 424 0.95 6.40 9.57
N LEU A 425 1.14 5.21 9.02
CA LEU A 425 2.10 4.20 9.47
C LEU A 425 2.80 3.56 8.24
N THR A 426 3.49 2.45 8.47
CA THR A 426 4.17 1.57 7.50
C THR A 426 5.56 2.02 7.11
N ASN A 427 5.77 3.27 6.71
CA ASN A 427 7.08 3.68 6.19
C ASN A 427 8.20 3.44 7.21
N TRP A 428 8.11 3.97 8.42
CA TRP A 428 9.15 3.69 9.41
C TRP A 428 9.07 2.26 9.95
N ASP A 429 7.86 1.74 10.10
CA ASP A 429 7.59 0.41 10.63
C ASP A 429 8.22 -0.70 9.79
N ALA A 430 8.02 -0.68 8.48
CA ALA A 430 8.61 -1.64 7.56
C ALA A 430 10.13 -1.47 7.49
N ALA A 431 10.68 -0.26 7.59
CA ALA A 431 12.12 -0.05 7.53
C ALA A 431 12.89 -0.54 8.76
N PHE A 432 12.34 -0.33 9.95
CA PHE A 432 13.11 -0.40 11.19
C PHE A 432 12.56 -1.41 12.21
N SER A 433 11.32 -1.87 12.05
CA SER A 433 10.72 -2.84 12.96
C SER A 433 10.79 -4.26 12.42
N THR A 434 10.72 -5.22 13.34
CA THR A 434 10.34 -6.61 13.02
C THR A 434 8.83 -6.72 12.95
N ARG A 435 8.31 -7.69 12.21
CA ARG A 435 6.86 -7.87 12.08
C ARG A 435 6.19 -8.21 13.42
N ALA A 436 6.86 -9.00 14.25
CA ALA A 436 6.36 -9.41 15.56
C ALA A 436 6.28 -8.23 16.54
N PHE A 437 7.33 -7.41 16.63
CA PHE A 437 7.32 -6.20 17.45
C PHE A 437 6.24 -5.21 16.96
N PHE A 438 6.17 -5.00 15.64
CA PHE A 438 5.17 -4.12 15.04
C PHE A 438 3.74 -4.57 15.38
N ALA A 439 3.44 -5.87 15.32
CA ALA A 439 2.13 -6.40 15.68
C ALA A 439 1.75 -6.12 17.14
N GLN A 440 2.70 -6.28 18.07
CA GLN A 440 2.49 -5.99 19.48
C GLN A 440 2.20 -4.49 19.70
N GLU A 441 3.00 -3.60 19.12
CA GLU A 441 2.83 -2.17 19.29
C GLU A 441 1.58 -1.65 18.56
N LEU A 442 1.20 -2.26 17.42
CA LEU A 442 -0.06 -1.95 16.75
C LEU A 442 -1.26 -2.29 17.64
N SER A 443 -1.25 -3.44 18.31
CA SER A 443 -2.30 -3.79 19.28
C SER A 443 -2.41 -2.74 20.40
N ARG A 444 -1.27 -2.27 20.92
CA ARG A 444 -1.24 -1.17 21.90
C ARG A 444 -1.78 0.14 21.33
N LEU A 445 -1.43 0.47 20.09
CA LEU A 445 -1.93 1.67 19.40
C LEU A 445 -3.46 1.62 19.26
N LEU A 446 -4.01 0.49 18.82
CA LEU A 446 -5.46 0.30 18.67
C LEU A 446 -6.18 0.53 20.01
N ASN A 447 -5.62 0.05 21.13
CA ASN A 447 -6.19 0.32 22.46
C ASN A 447 -6.11 1.79 22.88
N LEU A 448 -5.05 2.50 22.51
CA LEU A 448 -4.93 3.94 22.76
C LEU A 448 -5.92 4.74 21.90
N VAL A 449 -6.09 4.38 20.62
CA VAL A 449 -7.08 5.02 19.74
C VAL A 449 -8.50 4.80 20.28
N ASP A 450 -8.81 3.60 20.75
CA ASP A 450 -10.12 3.25 21.32
C ASP A 450 -10.43 4.03 22.60
N THR A 451 -9.44 4.21 23.48
CA THR A 451 -9.62 4.93 24.75
C THR A 451 -9.48 6.45 24.64
N THR A 452 -8.73 6.95 23.65
CA THR A 452 -8.49 8.40 23.47
C THR A 452 -9.61 9.07 22.67
N TYR A 453 -10.18 8.37 21.69
CA TYR A 453 -11.17 8.96 20.79
C TYR A 453 -12.55 8.37 20.99
N SER A 454 -13.55 9.25 21.06
CA SER A 454 -14.95 8.84 21.08
C SER A 454 -15.35 8.14 19.77
N ASN A 455 -16.45 7.40 19.79
CA ASN A 455 -16.99 6.73 18.59
C ASN A 455 -17.46 7.73 17.51
N ALA A 456 -17.61 9.01 17.85
CA ALA A 456 -17.94 10.07 16.90
C ALA A 456 -16.73 10.53 16.08
N THR A 457 -15.50 10.27 16.54
CA THR A 457 -14.29 10.58 15.79
C THR A 457 -14.11 9.58 14.66
N GLU A 458 -14.09 10.10 13.44
CA GLU A 458 -13.76 9.31 12.26
C GLU A 458 -12.25 9.02 12.22
N ILE A 459 -11.89 7.77 11.88
CA ILE A 459 -10.50 7.35 11.74
C ILE A 459 -10.17 7.20 10.25
N ILE A 460 -9.12 7.88 9.81
CA ILE A 460 -8.55 7.70 8.47
C ILE A 460 -7.19 7.04 8.61
N VAL A 461 -7.00 5.87 8.01
CA VAL A 461 -5.70 5.20 7.97
C VAL A 461 -5.02 5.52 6.66
N ARG A 462 -3.86 6.18 6.70
CA ARG A 462 -3.02 6.41 5.51
C ARG A 462 -1.97 5.30 5.40
N THR A 463 -1.91 4.64 4.24
CA THR A 463 -0.88 3.64 3.95
C THR A 463 0.52 4.26 3.85
N GLY A 464 1.54 3.40 3.83
CA GLY A 464 2.90 3.78 3.55
C GLY A 464 3.06 4.30 2.13
N GLN A 465 4.17 4.97 1.86
CA GLN A 465 4.51 5.28 0.49
C GLN A 465 4.94 4.01 -0.21
N TYR A 466 4.48 3.82 -1.44
CA TYR A 466 5.01 2.78 -2.31
C TYR A 466 6.53 2.87 -2.36
N TYR A 467 7.20 1.74 -2.10
CA TYR A 467 8.64 1.62 -2.19
C TYR A 467 8.95 0.49 -3.14
N CYS A 468 9.71 0.76 -4.19
CA CYS A 468 10.22 -0.29 -5.05
C CYS A 468 11.68 -0.06 -5.42
N CYS A 469 12.23 -1.19 -5.88
CA CYS A 469 13.21 -1.28 -6.93
C CYS A 469 14.65 -0.91 -6.54
N ARG A 470 14.97 -1.04 -5.26
CA ARG A 470 16.33 -0.93 -4.71
C ARG A 470 16.43 -1.53 -3.32
N SER A 471 17.68 -1.69 -2.86
CA SER A 471 18.02 -1.85 -1.46
C SER A 471 18.38 -0.48 -0.88
N ASP A 472 18.11 -0.27 0.40
CA ASP A 472 18.68 0.89 1.09
C ASP A 472 20.16 0.65 1.38
N ASP A 473 21.02 1.31 0.61
CA ASP A 473 22.46 1.22 0.78
C ASP A 473 22.99 2.17 1.86
N SER A 474 22.13 2.98 2.48
CA SER A 474 22.52 3.88 3.57
C SER A 474 23.13 3.14 4.75
N SER A 475 23.81 3.88 5.63
CA SER A 475 24.37 3.34 6.89
C SER A 475 23.30 2.76 7.82
N TRP A 476 22.04 3.17 7.65
CA TRP A 476 20.91 2.71 8.48
C TRP A 476 20.38 1.34 8.07
N LYS A 477 20.72 0.86 6.86
CA LYS A 477 20.34 -0.46 6.35
C LYS A 477 18.85 -0.74 6.50
N ARG A 478 18.01 0.19 6.02
CA ARG A 478 16.55 0.10 6.10
C ARG A 478 16.05 -1.10 5.32
N ARG A 479 15.05 -1.78 5.89
CA ARG A 479 14.54 -3.08 5.46
C ARG A 479 13.46 -3.00 4.38
N TYR A 480 13.45 -1.92 3.62
CA TYR A 480 12.39 -1.67 2.67
C TYR A 480 12.40 -2.67 1.51
N SER A 481 11.22 -3.17 1.19
CA SER A 481 10.90 -3.81 -0.07
C SER A 481 9.42 -3.55 -0.35
N ARG A 482 9.02 -3.63 -1.63
CA ARG A 482 7.63 -3.40 -2.03
C ARG A 482 6.68 -4.35 -1.30
N LEU A 483 6.96 -5.65 -1.38
CA LEU A 483 6.12 -6.67 -0.76
C LEU A 483 6.07 -6.54 0.76
N ARG A 484 7.19 -6.19 1.42
CA ARG A 484 7.19 -5.93 2.87
C ARG A 484 6.27 -4.76 3.22
N ASN A 485 6.38 -3.63 2.54
CA ASN A 485 5.52 -2.46 2.77
C ASN A 485 4.05 -2.84 2.57
N LYS A 486 3.72 -3.49 1.45
CA LYS A 486 2.36 -3.95 1.13
C LYS A 486 1.77 -4.85 2.22
N LEU A 487 2.56 -5.76 2.78
CA LEU A 487 2.10 -6.66 3.86
C LEU A 487 1.94 -5.94 5.22
N PHE A 488 2.74 -4.91 5.50
CA PHE A 488 2.53 -4.05 6.66
C PHE A 488 1.26 -3.21 6.50
N ASP A 489 1.04 -2.59 5.34
CA ASP A 489 -0.16 -1.83 5.01
C ASP A 489 -1.42 -2.70 5.15
N LYS A 490 -1.41 -3.88 4.52
CA LYS A 490 -2.51 -4.85 4.62
C LYS A 490 -2.83 -5.17 6.08
N TYR A 491 -1.82 -5.44 6.89
CA TYR A 491 -2.04 -5.79 8.29
C TYR A 491 -2.62 -4.64 9.12
N ILE A 492 -2.16 -3.41 8.90
CA ILE A 492 -2.72 -2.24 9.59
C ILE A 492 -4.18 -2.08 9.20
N ILE A 493 -4.49 -2.12 7.90
CA ILE A 493 -5.86 -1.96 7.40
C ILE A 493 -6.77 -3.03 8.00
N GLU A 494 -6.37 -4.29 7.98
CA GLU A 494 -7.15 -5.40 8.56
C GLU A 494 -7.36 -5.21 10.07
N ALA A 495 -6.32 -4.86 10.82
CA ALA A 495 -6.42 -4.68 12.26
C ALA A 495 -7.31 -3.50 12.66
N PHE A 496 -7.26 -2.39 11.91
CA PHE A 496 -8.16 -1.26 12.12
C PHE A 496 -9.60 -1.61 11.72
N LYS A 497 -9.81 -2.30 10.60
CA LYS A 497 -11.14 -2.76 10.17
C LYS A 497 -11.77 -3.71 11.20
N GLU A 498 -11.01 -4.68 11.70
CA GLU A 498 -11.45 -5.61 12.74
C GLU A 498 -11.81 -4.87 14.04
N ARG A 499 -10.97 -3.93 14.48
CA ARG A 499 -11.19 -3.22 15.74
C ARG A 499 -12.32 -2.19 15.68
N PHE A 500 -12.46 -1.48 14.56
CA PHE A 500 -13.26 -0.25 14.48
C PHE A 500 -14.36 -0.25 13.42
N GLY A 501 -14.32 -1.15 12.42
CA GLY A 501 -15.20 -1.10 11.25
C GLY A 501 -16.71 -1.18 11.55
N GLY A 502 -17.10 -1.76 12.69
CA GLY A 502 -18.49 -1.78 13.17
C GLY A 502 -18.84 -0.72 14.21
N ALA A 503 -17.84 -0.02 14.77
CA ALA A 503 -18.01 0.86 15.94
C ALA A 503 -17.90 2.36 15.60
N ARG A 504 -17.16 2.70 14.54
CA ARG A 504 -16.93 4.08 14.10
C ARG A 504 -16.68 4.13 12.60
N LYS A 505 -16.82 5.31 12.00
CA LYS A 505 -16.47 5.50 10.59
C LYS A 505 -14.96 5.34 10.41
N LEU A 506 -14.57 4.39 9.58
CA LEU A 506 -13.20 4.08 9.23
C LEU A 506 -13.02 4.25 7.73
N SER A 507 -11.96 4.94 7.31
CA SER A 507 -11.64 5.12 5.90
C SER A 507 -10.15 4.96 5.64
N ILE A 508 -9.79 4.56 4.43
CA ILE A 508 -8.42 4.26 4.03
C ILE A 508 -7.99 5.30 3.01
N TRP A 509 -6.91 6.01 3.27
CA TRP A 509 -6.24 6.89 2.32
C TRP A 509 -5.05 6.12 1.73
N ASP A 510 -5.31 5.36 0.67
CA ASP A 510 -4.32 4.42 0.11
C ASP A 510 -3.41 5.09 -0.93
N VAL A 511 -2.34 5.69 -0.43
CA VAL A 511 -1.32 6.32 -1.28
C VAL A 511 -0.35 5.29 -1.90
N ALA A 512 -0.25 4.09 -1.30
CA ALA A 512 0.59 3.01 -1.83
C ALA A 512 0.03 2.51 -3.15
N SER A 513 -1.28 2.22 -3.20
CA SER A 513 -1.95 1.75 -4.42
C SER A 513 -1.90 2.80 -5.54
N LEU A 514 -2.09 4.08 -5.22
CA LEU A 514 -1.95 5.18 -6.19
C LEU A 514 -0.62 5.10 -6.95
N MET A 515 0.49 4.97 -6.22
CA MET A 515 1.83 4.89 -6.81
C MET A 515 2.12 3.52 -7.43
N GLU A 516 1.59 2.45 -6.85
CA GLU A 516 1.69 1.10 -7.43
C GLU A 516 1.02 1.04 -8.80
N HIS A 517 0.11 1.93 -9.19
CA HIS A 517 -0.48 1.93 -10.53
C HIS A 517 0.30 2.77 -11.57
N GLN A 518 1.33 3.53 -11.17
CA GLN A 518 2.13 4.30 -12.13
C GLN A 518 2.90 3.37 -13.06
N PRO A 519 3.22 3.75 -14.31
CA PRO A 519 4.11 2.94 -15.14
C PRO A 519 5.49 2.73 -14.49
N PHE A 520 6.15 1.61 -14.80
CA PHE A 520 7.48 1.26 -14.24
C PHE A 520 8.51 2.39 -14.29
N ALA A 521 8.56 3.13 -15.41
CA ALA A 521 9.49 4.24 -15.57
C ALA A 521 9.29 5.33 -14.51
N ALA A 522 8.03 5.68 -14.21
CA ALA A 522 7.69 6.65 -13.19
C ALA A 522 7.94 6.11 -11.76
N ARG A 523 7.61 4.83 -11.51
CA ARG A 523 7.95 4.16 -10.25
C ARG A 523 9.46 4.18 -10.00
N ASN A 524 10.28 3.98 -11.03
CA ASN A 524 11.73 4.01 -10.93
C ASN A 524 12.28 5.39 -10.53
N GLU A 525 11.57 6.49 -10.78
CA GLU A 525 12.01 7.80 -10.29
C GLU A 525 11.88 7.94 -8.78
N SER A 526 10.93 7.23 -8.15
CA SER A 526 10.81 7.19 -6.68
C SER A 526 12.06 6.59 -6.00
N VAL A 527 12.83 5.79 -6.76
CA VAL A 527 14.11 5.17 -6.37
C VAL A 527 15.22 6.21 -6.20
N VAL A 528 15.07 7.43 -6.71
CA VAL A 528 16.08 8.49 -6.53
C VAL A 528 16.13 8.95 -5.07
N CYS A 529 14.99 8.92 -4.37
CA CYS A 529 14.90 9.50 -3.04
C CYS A 529 15.21 8.50 -1.93
N ASN A 530 16.44 8.45 -1.41
CA ASN A 530 16.80 7.50 -0.33
C ASN A 530 15.81 7.51 0.84
N SER A 531 15.27 8.65 1.27
CA SER A 531 14.30 8.71 2.38
C SER A 531 12.89 8.18 2.07
N ASN A 532 12.62 7.69 0.86
CA ASN A 532 11.28 7.26 0.43
C ASN A 532 10.22 8.37 0.59
N HIS A 533 10.65 9.62 0.39
CA HIS A 533 9.72 10.74 0.32
C HIS A 533 9.15 10.85 -1.09
N VAL A 534 7.87 11.16 -1.16
CA VAL A 534 7.17 11.30 -2.44
C VAL A 534 7.32 12.71 -3.01
N ARG A 535 7.50 12.83 -4.32
CA ARG A 535 7.61 14.13 -5.02
C ARG A 535 6.42 15.05 -4.75
N SER A 536 6.66 16.35 -4.75
CA SER A 536 5.65 17.36 -4.42
C SER A 536 4.39 17.31 -5.29
N GLU A 537 4.53 16.93 -6.55
CA GLU A 537 3.46 16.83 -7.55
C GLU A 537 2.54 15.64 -7.24
N ILE A 538 3.12 14.54 -6.74
CA ILE A 538 2.35 13.40 -6.25
C ILE A 538 1.67 13.74 -4.92
N VAL A 539 2.32 14.51 -4.03
CA VAL A 539 1.66 15.01 -2.81
C VAL A 539 0.38 15.79 -3.16
N ASP A 540 0.40 16.59 -4.23
CA ASP A 540 -0.79 17.31 -4.70
C ASP A 540 -1.93 16.33 -5.08
N ILE A 541 -1.61 15.24 -5.77
CA ILE A 541 -2.58 14.20 -6.16
C ILE A 541 -3.09 13.41 -4.96
N GLU A 542 -2.20 13.00 -4.05
CA GLU A 542 -2.57 12.34 -2.79
C GLU A 542 -3.51 13.22 -1.96
N ASN A 543 -3.24 14.52 -1.87
CA ASN A 543 -4.08 15.49 -1.19
C ASN A 543 -5.44 15.64 -1.88
N GLN A 544 -5.52 15.63 -3.22
CA GLN A 544 -6.82 15.70 -3.89
C GLN A 544 -7.74 14.52 -3.54
N LEU A 545 -7.19 13.31 -3.34
CA LEU A 545 -7.97 12.16 -2.86
C LEU A 545 -8.56 12.43 -1.48
N LEU A 546 -7.73 12.95 -0.56
CA LEU A 546 -8.17 13.33 0.78
C LEU A 546 -9.19 14.47 0.76
N PHE A 547 -8.98 15.48 -0.09
CA PHE A 547 -9.84 16.66 -0.17
C PHE A 547 -11.24 16.29 -0.67
N ASN A 548 -11.31 15.49 -1.73
CA ASN A 548 -12.59 15.01 -2.26
C ASN A 548 -13.35 14.21 -1.19
N TYR A 549 -12.66 13.31 -0.51
CA TYR A 549 -13.25 12.52 0.57
C TYR A 549 -13.79 13.37 1.73
N MET A 550 -13.07 14.40 2.15
CA MET A 550 -13.48 15.23 3.30
C MET A 550 -14.52 16.29 2.92
N CYS A 551 -14.55 16.75 1.67
CA CYS A 551 -15.32 17.93 1.28
C CYS A 551 -16.57 17.64 0.44
N ASN A 552 -16.62 16.51 -0.27
CA ASN A 552 -17.85 15.99 -0.86
C ASN A 552 -18.68 15.27 0.22
#